data_AF-A0A847Z2J4-F1
#
_entry.id   AF-A0A847Z2J4-F1
#
_cell.length_a   1.000
_cell.length_b   1.000
_cell.length_c   1.000
_cell.angle_alpha   90.00
_cell.angle_beta   90.00
_cell.angle_gamma   90.00
#
_symmetry.space_group_name_H-M   'P 1'
#
loop_
_entity.id
_entity.type
_entity.pdbx_description
1 polymer ?
#
loop_
_entity_poly.entity_id
_entity_poly.type
_entity_poly.pdbx_seq_one_letter_code
_entity_poly.pdbx_strand_id
1 'polypeptide(L)'
;MKKISNQEYKKLYEQKKPKEKIFLNCVKAFIVGGIICIIGQGINDILVKVMEISKENAASYTSIILVFLAALLTGLGVYDEIGKFAGAGSIVPITGFANSVISPAMEFKK
;
A
#
# COMPACT_ATOMS: atom_id res chain seq x y z
N MET A 1 -43.58 -4.57 0.57
CA MET A 1 -42.17 -4.93 0.27
C MET A 1 -42.02 -6.43 0.38
N LYS A 2 -41.60 -7.13 -0.68
CA LYS A 2 -41.26 -8.57 -0.59
C LYS A 2 -40.04 -8.72 0.32
N LYS A 3 -40.17 -9.44 1.44
CA LYS A 3 -39.03 -9.83 2.29
C LYS A 3 -38.26 -10.91 1.53
N ILE A 4 -37.13 -10.52 0.95
CA ILE A 4 -36.20 -11.46 0.30
C ILE A 4 -35.67 -12.40 1.39
N SER A 5 -35.77 -13.70 1.16
CA SER A 5 -35.21 -14.72 2.07
C SER A 5 -33.69 -14.63 2.09
N ASN A 6 -33.04 -14.90 3.22
CA ASN A 6 -31.57 -14.93 3.33
C ASN A 6 -30.90 -15.83 2.27
N GLN A 7 -31.57 -16.92 1.87
CA GLN A 7 -31.07 -17.83 0.83
C GLN A 7 -31.17 -17.21 -0.58
N GLU A 8 -32.24 -16.48 -0.83
CA GLU A 8 -32.50 -15.80 -2.11
C GLU A 8 -31.55 -14.61 -2.28
N TYR A 9 -31.31 -13.86 -1.20
CA TYR A 9 -30.27 -12.82 -1.13
C TYR A 9 -28.88 -13.37 -1.41
N LYS A 10 -28.52 -14.52 -0.81
CA LYS A 10 -27.21 -15.16 -1.04
C LYS A 10 -27.03 -15.56 -2.51
N LYS A 11 -28.05 -16.11 -3.16
CA LYS A 11 -28.00 -16.43 -4.61
C LYS A 11 -27.82 -15.18 -5.48
N LEU A 12 -28.57 -14.11 -5.17
CA LEU A 12 -28.44 -12.82 -5.86
C LEU A 12 -27.04 -12.22 -5.68
N TYR A 13 -26.46 -12.33 -4.49
CA TYR A 13 -25.10 -11.88 -4.19
C TYR A 13 -24.05 -12.68 -4.98
N GLU A 14 -24.09 -14.01 -4.93
CA GLU A 14 -23.14 -14.87 -5.66
C GLU A 14 -23.22 -14.66 -7.19
N GLN A 15 -24.41 -14.40 -7.73
CA GLN A 15 -24.59 -14.11 -9.16
C GLN A 15 -24.03 -12.74 -9.57
N LYS A 16 -24.06 -11.75 -8.66
CA LYS A 16 -23.59 -10.38 -8.95
C LYS A 16 -22.15 -10.13 -8.51
N LYS A 17 -21.55 -11.04 -7.74
CA LYS A 17 -20.19 -10.88 -7.24
C LYS A 17 -19.19 -10.89 -8.41
N PRO A 18 -18.34 -9.86 -8.56
CA PRO A 18 -17.30 -9.87 -9.59
C PRO A 18 -16.34 -11.03 -9.35
N LYS A 19 -15.97 -11.74 -10.42
CA LYS A 19 -14.94 -12.79 -10.36
C LYS A 19 -13.57 -12.14 -10.25
N GLU A 20 -13.05 -12.07 -9.04
CA GLU A 20 -11.72 -11.53 -8.78
C GLU A 20 -10.63 -12.53 -9.16
N LYS A 21 -9.56 -12.06 -9.82
CA LYS A 21 -8.39 -12.86 -10.17
C LYS A 21 -7.43 -12.94 -8.98
N ILE A 22 -7.84 -13.66 -7.93
CA ILE A 22 -7.13 -13.73 -6.63
C ILE A 22 -5.62 -13.99 -6.83
N PHE A 23 -5.27 -15.05 -7.57
CA PHE A 23 -3.86 -15.40 -7.78
C PHE A 23 -3.04 -14.26 -8.42
N LEU A 24 -3.58 -13.62 -9.45
CA LEU A 24 -2.91 -12.50 -10.13
C LEU A 24 -2.73 -11.30 -9.20
N ASN A 25 -3.74 -11.01 -8.37
CA ASN A 25 -3.67 -9.94 -7.38
C ASN A 25 -2.62 -10.24 -6.31
N CYS A 26 -2.52 -11.49 -5.85
CA CYS A 26 -1.48 -11.93 -4.92
C CYS A 26 -0.07 -11.76 -5.52
N VAL A 27 0.13 -12.16 -6.77
CA VAL A 27 1.44 -12.00 -7.44
C VAL A 27 1.82 -10.52 -7.58
N LYS A 28 0.90 -9.66 -8.01
CA LYS A 28 1.13 -8.21 -8.08
C LYS A 28 1.46 -7.62 -6.71
N ALA A 29 0.69 -7.99 -5.68
CA ALA A 29 0.90 -7.51 -4.32
C ALA A 29 2.27 -7.94 -3.77
N PHE A 30 2.67 -9.18 -4.01
CA PHE A 30 3.97 -9.71 -3.62
C PHE A 30 5.12 -8.97 -4.31
N ILE A 31 5.03 -8.78 -5.63
CA ILE A 31 6.09 -8.11 -6.41
C ILE A 31 6.23 -6.65 -5.97
N VAL A 32 5.14 -5.89 -5.91
CA VAL A 32 5.22 -4.46 -5.58
C VAL A 32 5.62 -4.26 -4.12
N GLY A 33 5.02 -5.00 -3.19
CA GLY A 33 5.40 -4.94 -1.78
C GLY A 33 6.85 -5.35 -1.56
N GLY A 34 7.29 -6.41 -2.24
CA GLY A 34 8.69 -6.86 -2.23
C GLY A 34 9.66 -5.79 -2.74
N ILE A 35 9.34 -5.10 -3.84
CA ILE A 35 10.16 -4.00 -4.37
C ILE A 35 10.26 -2.86 -3.36
N ILE A 36 9.14 -2.46 -2.72
CA ILE A 36 9.15 -1.42 -1.69
C ILE A 36 10.04 -1.84 -0.51
N CYS A 37 9.94 -3.09 -0.06
CA CYS A 37 10.79 -3.61 1.01
C CYS A 37 12.29 -3.65 0.62
N ILE A 38 12.61 -4.01 -0.62
CA ILE A 38 13.99 -4.00 -1.14
C ILE A 38 14.55 -2.57 -1.15
N ILE A 39 13.74 -1.58 -1.55
CA ILE A 39 14.13 -0.16 -1.50
C ILE A 39 14.40 0.26 -0.05
N GLY A 40 13.51 -0.12 0.88
CA GLY A 40 13.70 0.14 2.31
C GLY A 40 14.97 -0.50 2.87
N GLN A 41 15.23 -1.77 2.54
CA GLN A 41 16.45 -2.46 2.93
C GLN A 41 17.69 -1.78 2.34
N GLY A 42 17.65 -1.36 1.08
CA GLY A 42 18.75 -0.63 0.43
C GLY A 42 19.06 0.69 1.14
N ILE A 43 18.05 1.47 1.50
CA ILE A 43 18.21 2.70 2.29
C ILE A 43 18.83 2.37 3.65
N ASN A 44 18.32 1.37 4.36
CA ASN A 44 18.84 0.97 5.66
C ASN A 44 20.30 0.54 5.58
N ASP A 45 20.63 -0.30 4.59
CA ASP A 45 21.98 -0.80 4.35
C ASP A 45 22.96 0.35 4.05
N ILE A 46 22.55 1.36 3.27
CA ILE A 46 23.39 2.55 3.03
C ILE A 46 23.63 3.30 4.35
N LEU A 47 22.58 3.51 5.15
CA LEU A 47 22.70 4.22 6.43
C LEU A 47 23.61 3.48 7.43
N VAL A 48 23.53 2.16 7.49
CA VAL A 48 24.35 1.36 8.41
C VAL A 48 25.77 1.17 7.89
N LYS A 49 25.94 0.82 6.60
CA LYS A 49 27.24 0.38 6.05
C LYS A 49 28.09 1.52 5.50
N VAL A 50 27.48 2.59 4.99
CA VAL A 50 28.19 3.72 4.38
C VAL A 50 28.26 4.90 5.34
N MET A 51 27.16 5.19 6.03
CA MET A 51 27.06 6.33 6.95
C MET A 51 27.39 5.96 8.41
N GLU A 52 27.68 4.68 8.68
CA GLU A 52 28.05 4.13 9.99
C GLU A 52 27.06 4.49 11.13
N ILE A 53 25.78 4.66 10.78
CA ILE A 53 24.73 4.96 11.75
C ILE A 53 24.37 3.68 12.53
N SER A 54 24.08 3.81 13.83
CA SER A 54 23.60 2.69 14.63
C SER A 54 22.33 2.07 14.03
N LYS A 55 22.16 0.76 14.20
CA LYS A 55 21.05 0.02 13.58
C LYS A 55 19.68 0.58 13.99
N GLU A 56 19.52 0.97 15.25
CA GLU A 56 18.29 1.56 15.77
C GLU A 56 17.97 2.91 15.09
N ASN A 57 18.97 3.77 14.95
CA ASN A 57 18.80 5.07 14.30
C ASN A 57 18.58 4.92 12.79
N ALA A 58 19.31 4.00 12.14
CA ALA A 58 19.14 3.71 10.73
C ALA A 58 17.74 3.18 10.41
N ALA A 59 17.17 2.32 11.25
CA ALA A 59 15.78 1.84 11.10
C ALA A 59 14.77 3.00 11.19
N SER A 60 14.98 3.91 12.15
CA SER A 60 14.13 5.09 12.34
C SER A 60 14.22 6.03 11.13
N TYR A 61 15.43 6.33 10.65
CA TYR A 61 15.65 7.15 9.46
C TYR A 61 15.11 6.50 8.19
N THR A 62 15.27 5.19 8.01
CA THR A 62 14.70 4.46 6.88
C THR A 62 13.18 4.63 6.84
N SER A 63 12.53 4.47 8.00
CA SER A 63 11.08 4.65 8.13
C SER A 63 10.65 6.08 7.79
N ILE A 64 11.37 7.08 8.31
CA ILE A 64 11.12 8.50 8.01
C ILE A 64 11.26 8.78 6.52
N ILE A 65 12.32 8.29 5.88
CA ILE A 65 12.58 8.49 4.45
C ILE A 65 11.47 7.84 3.62
N LEU A 66 11.09 6.59 3.92
CA LEU A 66 10.01 5.90 3.19
C LEU A 66 8.66 6.62 3.35
N VAL A 67 8.32 7.08 4.56
CA VAL A 67 7.09 7.85 4.81
C VAL A 67 7.13 9.16 4.02
N PHE A 68 8.25 9.88 4.04
CA PHE A 68 8.40 11.12 3.28
C PHE A 68 8.27 10.90 1.77
N LEU A 69 8.94 9.89 1.22
CA LEU A 69 8.85 9.55 -0.20
C LEU A 69 7.43 9.17 -0.60
N ALA A 70 6.74 8.36 0.21
CA ALA A 70 5.35 7.99 -0.02
C ALA A 70 4.42 9.21 0.05
N ALA A 71 4.62 10.09 1.03
CA ALA A 71 3.87 11.35 1.15
C ALA A 71 4.07 12.26 -0.07
N LEU A 72 5.31 12.41 -0.52
CA LEU A 72 5.66 13.19 -1.71
C LEU A 72 5.03 12.59 -2.98
N LEU A 73 5.18 11.29 -3.19
CA LEU A 73 4.61 10.59 -4.35
C LEU A 73 3.07 10.61 -4.33
N THR A 74 2.45 10.56 -3.15
CA THR A 74 1.00 10.73 -2.99
C THR A 74 0.60 12.16 -3.34
N GLY A 75 1.34 13.17 -2.84
CA GLY A 75 1.18 14.58 -3.19
C GLY A 75 1.21 14.86 -4.70
N LEU A 76 2.07 14.12 -5.41
CA LEU A 76 2.21 14.20 -6.87
C LEU A 76 1.18 13.33 -7.64
N GLY A 77 0.34 12.55 -6.94
CA GLY A 77 -0.63 11.62 -7.52
C GLY A 77 -0.04 10.33 -8.09
N VAL A 78 1.27 10.10 -7.96
CA VAL A 78 1.95 8.91 -8.48
C VAL A 78 1.68 7.70 -7.60
N TYR A 79 1.67 7.88 -6.28
CA TYR A 79 1.49 6.77 -5.35
C TYR A 79 0.09 6.15 -5.44
N ASP A 80 -0.93 6.96 -5.75
CA ASP A 80 -2.31 6.46 -5.92
C ASP A 80 -2.43 5.51 -7.12
N GLU A 81 -1.70 5.78 -8.22
CA GLU A 81 -1.64 4.89 -9.39
C GLU A 81 -0.89 3.59 -9.07
N ILE A 82 0.21 3.68 -8.32
CA ILE A 82 0.90 2.50 -7.78
C ILE A 82 -0.08 1.68 -6.92
N GLY A 83 -0.88 2.36 -6.09
CA GLY A 83 -1.91 1.76 -5.24
C GLY A 83 -2.96 0.97 -6.01
N LYS A 84 -3.52 1.56 -7.06
CA LYS A 84 -4.51 0.91 -7.93
C LYS A 84 -3.96 -0.33 -8.62
N PHE A 85 -2.69 -0.31 -9.01
CA PHE A 85 -2.05 -1.45 -9.67
C PHE A 85 -1.63 -2.56 -8.69
N ALA A 86 -1.04 -2.18 -7.56
CA ALA A 86 -0.45 -3.08 -6.57
C ALA A 86 -1.46 -3.70 -5.61
N GLY A 87 -2.58 -3.02 -5.38
CA GLY A 87 -3.58 -3.42 -4.38
C GLY A 87 -2.93 -3.53 -3.00
N ALA A 88 -3.04 -4.70 -2.37
CA ALA A 88 -2.50 -4.94 -1.05
C ALA A 88 -0.97 -4.71 -0.96
N GLY A 89 -0.22 -4.85 -2.06
CA GLY A 89 1.24 -4.71 -2.07
C GLY A 89 1.75 -3.31 -1.72
N SER A 90 0.99 -2.27 -2.02
CA SER A 90 1.33 -0.89 -1.67
C SER A 90 0.71 -0.43 -0.35
N ILE A 91 -0.24 -1.20 0.20
CA ILE A 91 -0.97 -0.88 1.44
C ILE A 91 -0.24 -1.45 2.66
N VAL A 92 0.31 -2.66 2.54
CA VAL A 92 0.96 -3.36 3.67
C VAL A 92 2.26 -2.69 4.16
N PRO A 93 3.16 -2.17 3.30
CA PRO A 93 4.36 -1.47 3.76
C PRO A 93 4.04 -0.12 4.42
N ILE A 94 5.00 0.45 5.17
CA ILE A 94 4.83 1.75 5.85
C ILE A 94 4.47 2.91 4.90
N THR A 95 4.80 2.77 3.62
CA THR A 95 4.41 3.72 2.56
C THR A 95 2.89 3.75 2.33
N GLY A 96 2.18 2.64 2.57
CA GLY A 96 0.72 2.56 2.52
C GLY A 96 0.05 3.31 3.66
N PHE A 97 0.63 3.26 4.87
CA PHE A 97 0.19 4.12 5.98
C PHE A 97 0.29 5.60 5.60
N ALA A 98 1.42 6.04 5.03
CA ALA A 98 1.60 7.41 4.60
C ALA A 98 0.53 7.83 3.57
N ASN A 99 0.32 7.05 2.51
CA ASN A 99 -0.73 7.33 1.52
C ASN A 99 -2.13 7.45 2.16
N SER A 100 -2.48 6.56 3.08
CA SER A 100 -3.78 6.59 3.79
C SER A 100 -4.03 7.86 4.63
N VAL A 101 -2.95 8.55 5.03
CA VAL A 101 -3.02 9.81 5.78
C VAL A 101 -2.99 11.02 4.85
N ILE A 102 -2.12 11.00 3.82
CA ILE A 102 -1.94 12.15 2.91
C ILE A 102 -3.12 12.27 1.92
N SER A 103 -3.61 11.17 1.32
CA SER A 103 -4.69 11.23 0.33
C SER A 103 -5.96 11.94 0.86
N PRO A 104 -6.52 11.59 2.04
CA PRO A 104 -7.68 12.32 2.57
C PRO A 104 -7.34 13.78 2.96
N ALA A 105 -6.12 14.05 3.41
CA ALA A 105 -5.68 15.42 3.71
C ALA A 105 -5.62 16.31 2.46
N MET A 106 -5.28 15.73 1.30
CA MET A 106 -5.33 16.41 0.00
C MET A 106 -6.76 16.60 -0.50
N GLU A 107 -7.62 15.59 -0.36
CA GLU A 107 -9.03 15.65 -0.79
C GLU A 107 -9.84 16.66 0.03
N PHE A 108 -9.55 16.82 1.33
CA PHE A 108 -10.20 17.81 2.19
C PHE A 108 -10.04 19.26 1.69
N LYS A 109 -8.98 19.54 0.93
CA LYS A 109 -8.68 20.88 0.41
C LYS A 109 -9.28 21.17 -0.97
N LYS A 110 -10.00 20.21 -1.56
CA LYS A 110 -10.63 20.32 -2.89
C LYS A 110 -12.11 20.66 -2.83
#